data_AF-A0A930UQL3-F1
#
_entry.id   AF-A0A930UQL3-F1
#
_cell.length_a   1.000
_cell.length_b   1.000
_cell.length_c   1.000
_cell.angle_alpha   90.00
_cell.angle_beta   90.00
_cell.angle_gamma   90.00
#
_symmetry.space_group_name_H-M   'P 1'
#
loop_
_entity.id
_entity.type
_entity.pdbx_description
1 polymer ?
#
loop_
_entity_poly.entity_id
_entity_poly.type
_entity_poly.pdbx_seq_one_letter_code
_entity_poly.pdbx_strand_id
1 'polypeptide(L)'
;MAVYTRYEKVINAEGKELTVREALVSINRILDETLAEQEGDFDAESRWALVWFEQNGFGEGDYGDAELLSKAKGTSPQGLVDAEIVRSFGGKVRLLKPSELKRESLADSRMTVWKALHHLVQALQVEGESATADVFNGLGAQVESARELCYRLYSLCERKKRDAEARPYNELVRSWPEIVRLAREKSRVDFAQPSDTE
;
A
#
# COMPACT_ATOMS: atom_id res chain seq x y z
N MET A 1 -14.68 15.10 4.90
CA MET A 1 -14.68 15.72 6.25
C MET A 1 -15.90 16.59 6.56
N ALA A 2 -17.00 16.55 5.79
CA ALA A 2 -18.11 17.51 5.96
C ALA A 2 -19.23 17.08 6.93
N VAL A 3 -19.23 15.82 7.41
CA VAL A 3 -20.31 15.30 8.28
C VAL A 3 -20.07 15.61 9.76
N TYR A 4 -18.82 15.55 10.24
CA TYR A 4 -18.48 15.83 11.64
C TYR A 4 -18.43 17.33 12.01
N THR A 5 -18.48 18.22 11.03
CA THR A 5 -18.54 19.68 11.26
C THR A 5 -19.97 20.23 11.20
N ARG A 6 -20.95 19.41 10.83
CA ARG A 6 -22.34 19.83 10.58
C ARG A 6 -23.32 19.42 11.68
N TYR A 7 -22.90 18.52 12.57
CA TYR A 7 -23.72 17.98 13.65
C TYR A 7 -22.97 18.09 14.99
N GLU A 8 -23.67 18.53 16.03
CA GLU A 8 -23.11 18.76 17.36
C GLU A 8 -22.60 17.47 18.02
N LYS A 9 -23.21 16.32 17.69
CA LYS A 9 -22.84 14.97 18.17
C LYS A 9 -23.19 13.91 17.14
N VAL A 10 -22.37 12.87 17.03
CA VAL A 10 -22.66 11.64 16.27
C VAL A 10 -22.85 10.50 17.26
N ILE A 11 -23.91 9.71 17.08
CA ILE A 11 -24.34 8.69 18.05
C ILE A 11 -24.21 7.31 17.40
N ASN A 12 -23.70 6.32 18.14
CA ASN A 12 -23.60 4.94 17.68
C ASN A 12 -24.97 4.22 17.75
N ALA A 13 -25.05 2.97 17.27
CA ALA A 13 -26.28 2.17 17.27
C ALA A 13 -26.83 1.86 18.68
N GLU A 14 -26.04 2.09 19.73
CA GLU A 14 -26.38 1.88 21.14
C GLU A 14 -26.80 3.19 21.85
N GLY A 15 -26.87 4.32 21.13
CA GLY A 15 -27.27 5.60 21.70
C GLY A 15 -26.15 6.38 22.40
N LYS A 16 -24.88 5.93 22.30
CA LYS A 16 -23.72 6.55 22.93
C LYS A 16 -22.98 7.48 21.97
N GLU A 17 -22.38 8.54 22.50
CA GLU A 17 -21.51 9.45 21.73
C GLU A 17 -20.38 8.67 21.07
N LEU A 18 -20.29 8.78 19.75
CA LEU A 18 -19.27 8.15 18.93
C LEU A 18 -18.06 9.07 18.87
N THR A 19 -16.92 8.63 19.43
CA THR A 19 -15.66 9.37 19.30
C THR A 19 -15.09 9.24 17.89
N VAL A 20 -14.25 10.20 17.48
CA VAL A 20 -13.53 10.15 16.18
C VAL A 20 -12.74 8.85 16.03
N ARG A 21 -12.18 8.33 17.13
CA ARG A 21 -11.45 7.06 17.15
C ARG A 21 -12.37 5.87 16.90
N GLU A 22 -13.53 5.81 17.55
CA GLU A 22 -14.52 4.73 17.34
C GLU A 22 -15.13 4.77 15.94
N ALA A 23 -15.34 5.97 15.40
CA ALA A 23 -15.74 6.16 14.01
C ALA A 23 -14.68 5.62 13.04
N LEU A 24 -13.40 5.96 13.23
CA LEU A 24 -12.30 5.41 12.43
C LEU A 24 -12.18 3.90 12.56
N VAL A 25 -12.35 3.33 13.76
CA VAL A 25 -12.35 1.88 13.96
C VAL A 25 -13.50 1.21 13.22
N SER A 26 -14.70 1.80 13.25
CA SER A 26 -15.88 1.26 12.55
C SER A 26 -15.74 1.38 11.03
N ILE A 27 -15.21 2.50 10.54
CA ILE A 27 -14.86 2.72 9.13
C ILE A 27 -13.82 1.69 8.71
N ASN A 28 -12.75 1.51 9.47
CA ASN A 28 -11.69 0.54 9.17
C ASN A 28 -12.21 -0.90 9.23
N ARG A 29 -13.19 -1.22 10.09
CA ARG A 29 -13.81 -2.55 10.13
C ARG A 29 -14.63 -2.85 8.88
N ILE A 30 -15.49 -1.92 8.47
CA ILE A 30 -16.28 -2.07 7.22
C ILE A 30 -15.34 -2.10 6.01
N LEU A 31 -14.29 -1.27 6.03
CA LEU A 31 -13.24 -1.26 5.02
C LEU A 31 -12.52 -2.61 4.96
N ASP A 32 -12.15 -3.19 6.10
CA ASP A 32 -11.55 -4.52 6.19
C ASP A 32 -12.46 -5.62 5.61
N GLU A 33 -13.76 -5.57 5.92
CA GLU A 33 -14.77 -6.50 5.40
C GLU A 33 -14.88 -6.40 3.86
N THR A 34 -14.96 -5.18 3.31
CA THR A 34 -15.00 -4.97 1.85
C THR A 34 -13.68 -5.34 1.16
N LEU A 35 -12.53 -5.04 1.77
CA LEU A 35 -11.22 -5.33 1.19
C LEU A 35 -10.93 -6.84 1.20
N ALA A 36 -11.45 -7.59 2.17
CA ALA A 36 -11.31 -9.04 2.20
C ALA A 36 -11.96 -9.72 0.98
N GLU A 37 -13.07 -9.18 0.49
CA GLU A 37 -13.74 -9.63 -0.74
C GLU A 37 -12.93 -9.28 -2.01
N GLN A 38 -12.09 -8.24 -1.95
CA GLN A 38 -11.24 -7.75 -3.03
C GLN A 38 -9.82 -8.35 -3.10
N GLU A 39 -9.45 -9.35 -2.27
CA GLU A 39 -8.16 -10.05 -2.46
C GLU A 39 -8.02 -10.65 -3.87
N GLY A 40 -9.13 -10.91 -4.56
CA GLY A 40 -9.16 -11.40 -5.94
C GLY A 40 -8.45 -10.48 -6.94
N ASP A 41 -8.42 -9.17 -6.69
CA ASP A 41 -7.89 -8.16 -7.60
C ASP A 41 -6.38 -7.94 -7.47
N PHE A 42 -5.76 -8.50 -6.42
CA PHE A 42 -4.31 -8.47 -6.25
C PHE A 42 -3.62 -9.62 -6.98
N ASP A 43 -2.43 -9.33 -7.52
CA ASP A 43 -1.54 -10.35 -8.06
C ASP A 43 -1.15 -11.38 -6.98
N ALA A 44 -0.72 -12.57 -7.44
CA ALA A 44 -0.42 -13.70 -6.57
C ALA A 44 0.67 -13.37 -5.54
N GLU A 45 1.68 -12.62 -5.97
CA GLU A 45 2.79 -12.19 -5.14
C GLU A 45 2.36 -11.20 -4.05
N SER A 46 1.49 -10.24 -4.37
CA SER A 46 0.93 -9.28 -3.40
C SER A 46 0.04 -9.96 -2.37
N ARG A 47 -0.77 -10.96 -2.78
CA ARG A 47 -1.55 -11.79 -1.83
C ARG A 47 -0.66 -12.62 -0.92
N TRP A 48 0.44 -13.16 -1.46
CA TRP A 48 1.42 -13.88 -0.66
C TRP A 48 2.07 -12.93 0.37
N ALA A 49 2.50 -11.75 -0.07
CA ALA A 49 3.16 -10.76 0.77
C ALA A 49 2.25 -10.28 1.90
N LEU A 50 0.95 -10.12 1.66
CA LEU A 50 -0.03 -9.80 2.70
C LEU A 50 -0.08 -10.83 3.83
N VAL A 51 -0.17 -12.12 3.48
CA VAL A 51 -0.23 -13.19 4.49
C VAL A 51 1.11 -13.30 5.22
N TRP A 52 2.23 -13.19 4.50
CA TRP A 52 3.55 -13.20 5.12
C TRP A 52 3.75 -12.01 6.07
N PHE A 53 3.36 -10.81 5.64
CA PHE A 53 3.44 -9.60 6.44
C PHE A 53 2.58 -9.71 7.69
N GLU A 54 1.39 -10.30 7.61
CA GLU A 54 0.56 -10.52 8.80
C GLU A 54 1.30 -11.31 9.88
N GLN A 55 2.02 -12.36 9.48
CA GLN A 55 2.72 -13.25 10.40
C GLN A 55 4.05 -12.64 10.88
N ASN A 56 4.88 -12.18 9.94
CA ASN A 56 6.29 -11.86 10.18
C ASN A 56 6.61 -10.36 10.11
N GLY A 57 5.69 -9.54 9.59
CA GLY A 57 5.98 -8.15 9.23
C GLY A 57 7.09 -8.09 8.19
N PHE A 58 8.01 -7.13 8.32
CA PHE A 58 9.25 -7.11 7.55
C PHE A 58 10.38 -7.98 8.15
N GLY A 59 10.08 -8.78 9.18
CA GLY A 59 11.01 -9.69 9.83
C GLY A 59 11.32 -10.94 8.99
N GLU A 60 12.28 -11.72 9.48
CA GLU A 60 12.68 -13.00 8.91
C GLU A 60 11.73 -14.13 9.35
N GLY A 61 11.43 -15.03 8.43
CA GLY A 61 10.74 -16.30 8.68
C GLY A 61 11.42 -17.44 7.93
N ASP A 62 10.95 -18.67 8.16
CA ASP A 62 11.57 -19.87 7.59
C ASP A 62 11.25 -20.05 6.10
N TYR A 63 12.24 -20.46 5.31
CA TYR A 63 12.04 -20.71 3.88
C TYR A 63 10.99 -21.80 3.61
N GLY A 64 10.90 -22.83 4.47
CA GLY A 64 9.89 -23.88 4.34
C GLY A 64 8.46 -23.35 4.43
N ASP A 65 8.21 -22.43 5.37
CA ASP A 65 6.91 -21.77 5.51
C ASP A 65 6.61 -20.87 4.30
N ALA A 66 7.64 -20.16 3.83
CA ALA A 66 7.54 -19.32 2.63
C ALA A 66 7.16 -20.15 1.40
N GLU A 67 7.82 -21.29 1.19
CA GLU A 67 7.57 -22.21 0.08
C GLU A 67 6.17 -22.80 0.13
N LEU A 68 5.71 -23.24 1.31
CA LEU A 68 4.35 -23.75 1.50
C LEU A 68 3.31 -22.68 1.17
N LEU A 69 3.50 -21.46 1.68
CA LEU A 69 2.62 -20.33 1.40
C LEU A 69 2.63 -19.94 -0.08
N SER A 70 3.79 -19.99 -0.76
CA SER A 70 3.90 -19.69 -2.19
C SER A 70 3.06 -20.65 -3.03
N LYS A 71 3.13 -21.96 -2.73
CA LYS A 71 2.31 -22.98 -3.39
C LYS A 71 0.82 -22.73 -3.19
N ALA A 72 0.41 -22.37 -1.97
CA ALA A 72 -0.99 -22.07 -1.65
C ALA A 72 -1.54 -20.83 -2.37
N LYS A 73 -0.68 -19.85 -2.70
CA LYS A 73 -1.05 -18.61 -3.40
C LYS A 73 -0.81 -18.64 -4.91
N GLY A 74 -0.33 -19.77 -5.45
CA GLY A 74 -0.07 -19.93 -6.89
C GLY A 74 1.14 -19.16 -7.39
N THR A 75 2.17 -18.98 -6.54
CA THR A 75 3.45 -18.36 -6.89
C THR A 75 4.61 -19.28 -6.46
N SER A 76 5.86 -18.78 -6.46
CA SER A 76 7.03 -19.50 -5.97
C SER A 76 7.99 -18.57 -5.21
N PRO A 77 8.84 -19.10 -4.31
CA PRO A 77 9.86 -18.29 -3.66
C PRO A 77 10.78 -17.58 -4.65
N GLN A 78 11.13 -18.23 -5.76
CA GLN A 78 11.93 -17.61 -6.81
C GLN A 78 11.16 -16.49 -7.51
N GLY A 79 9.87 -16.70 -7.83
CA GLY A 79 9.01 -15.67 -8.41
C GLY A 79 8.90 -14.42 -7.53
N LEU A 80 8.84 -14.60 -6.20
CA LEU A 80 8.83 -13.51 -5.23
C LEU A 80 10.16 -12.74 -5.18
N VAL A 81 11.30 -13.43 -5.37
CA VAL A 81 12.62 -12.81 -5.48
C VAL A 81 12.76 -12.06 -6.80
N ASP A 82 12.33 -12.68 -7.91
CA ASP A 82 12.34 -12.07 -9.25
C ASP A 82 11.41 -10.85 -9.33
N ALA A 83 10.30 -10.88 -8.59
CA ALA A 83 9.42 -9.73 -8.40
C ALA A 83 10.02 -8.68 -7.45
N GLU A 84 11.18 -8.91 -6.85
CA GLU A 84 11.81 -8.03 -5.85
C GLU A 84 10.87 -7.69 -4.67
N ILE A 85 10.10 -8.67 -4.19
CA ILE A 85 9.23 -8.52 -3.02
C ILE A 85 9.91 -9.06 -1.76
N VAL A 86 10.73 -10.09 -1.92
CA VAL A 86 11.43 -10.76 -0.82
C VAL A 86 12.92 -10.84 -1.05
N ARG A 87 13.66 -11.02 0.04
CA ARG A 87 15.02 -11.55 0.03
C ARG A 87 15.02 -12.94 0.66
N SER A 88 15.67 -13.88 0.00
CA SER A 88 15.93 -15.23 0.53
C SER A 88 17.43 -15.40 0.79
N PHE A 89 17.80 -15.83 1.99
CA PHE A 89 19.20 -16.07 2.37
C PHE A 89 19.28 -17.04 3.55
N GLY A 90 20.26 -17.95 3.55
CA GLY A 90 20.55 -18.80 4.72
C GLY A 90 19.37 -19.63 5.22
N GLY A 91 18.45 -20.05 4.35
CA GLY A 91 17.22 -20.77 4.75
C GLY A 91 16.13 -19.88 5.36
N LYS A 92 16.31 -18.56 5.32
CA LYS A 92 15.35 -17.54 5.77
C LYS A 92 14.82 -16.73 4.61
N VAL A 93 13.60 -16.20 4.79
CA VAL A 93 12.93 -15.30 3.85
C VAL A 93 12.42 -14.08 4.62
N ARG A 94 12.52 -12.89 4.03
CA ARG A 94 11.85 -11.69 4.55
C ARG A 94 11.38 -10.79 3.41
N LEU A 95 10.37 -9.98 3.68
CA LEU A 95 9.94 -8.91 2.78
C LEU A 95 11.05 -7.85 2.67
N LEU A 96 11.19 -7.27 1.48
CA LEU A 96 12.01 -6.06 1.31
C LEU A 96 11.30 -4.87 1.95
N LYS A 97 12.06 -4.05 2.67
CA LYS A 97 11.56 -2.79 3.22
C LYS A 97 11.46 -1.73 2.11
N PRO A 98 10.61 -0.70 2.26
CA PRO A 98 10.49 0.38 1.28
C PRO A 98 11.83 1.04 0.94
N SER A 99 12.70 1.22 1.93
CA SER A 99 14.04 1.79 1.75
C SER A 99 15.00 0.94 0.93
N GLU A 100 14.67 -0.34 0.68
CA GLU A 100 15.50 -1.28 -0.09
C GLU A 100 15.06 -1.37 -1.56
N LEU A 101 13.93 -0.75 -1.92
CA LEU A 101 13.42 -0.76 -3.28
C LEU A 101 14.22 0.21 -4.17
N LYS A 102 14.43 -0.18 -5.43
CA LYS A 102 15.17 0.62 -6.42
C LYS A 102 14.21 1.42 -7.30
N ARG A 103 14.48 2.72 -7.52
CA ARG A 103 13.59 3.63 -8.28
C ARG A 103 13.40 3.17 -9.74
N GLU A 104 14.39 2.50 -10.34
CA GLU A 104 14.35 2.05 -11.73
C GLU A 104 13.31 0.93 -11.98
N SER A 105 12.79 0.30 -10.92
CA SER A 105 11.81 -0.79 -11.01
C SER A 105 10.44 -0.35 -11.54
N LEU A 106 10.17 0.95 -11.68
CA LEU A 106 8.87 1.47 -12.16
C LEU A 106 8.62 1.19 -13.64
N ALA A 107 9.66 0.99 -14.44
CA ALA A 107 9.55 0.69 -15.87
C ALA A 107 9.47 -0.82 -16.18
N ASP A 108 9.51 -1.67 -15.14
CA ASP A 108 9.55 -3.12 -15.32
C ASP A 108 8.14 -3.71 -15.54
N SER A 109 8.07 -4.69 -16.44
CA SER A 109 6.87 -5.40 -16.88
C SER A 109 6.12 -6.17 -15.78
N ARG A 110 6.71 -6.33 -14.58
CA ARG A 110 6.12 -7.04 -13.43
C ARG A 110 5.88 -6.12 -12.22
N MET A 111 5.31 -4.94 -12.45
CA MET A 111 4.85 -4.09 -11.35
C MET A 111 3.68 -4.76 -10.60
N THR A 112 3.96 -5.27 -9.40
CA THR A 112 2.95 -5.83 -8.50
C THR A 112 2.31 -4.73 -7.66
N VAL A 113 1.11 -4.97 -7.14
CA VAL A 113 0.42 -4.01 -6.25
C VAL A 113 1.27 -3.72 -5.01
N TRP A 114 1.95 -4.74 -4.47
CA TRP A 114 2.87 -4.60 -3.35
C TRP A 114 4.03 -3.64 -3.64
N LYS A 115 4.68 -3.78 -4.80
CA LYS A 115 5.76 -2.86 -5.21
C LYS A 115 5.24 -1.45 -5.42
N ALA A 116 4.11 -1.32 -6.13
CA ALA A 116 3.49 -0.03 -6.44
C ALA A 116 3.25 0.79 -5.16
N LEU A 117 2.62 0.17 -4.16
CA LEU A 117 2.40 0.80 -2.86
C LEU A 117 3.72 1.21 -2.19
N HIS A 118 4.69 0.31 -2.09
CA HIS A 118 5.91 0.60 -1.35
C HIS A 118 6.84 1.58 -2.07
N HIS A 119 6.75 1.72 -3.39
CA HIS A 119 7.39 2.82 -4.12
C HIS A 119 6.75 4.17 -3.81
N LEU A 120 5.42 4.25 -3.68
CA LEU A 120 4.74 5.48 -3.23
C LEU A 120 5.15 5.84 -1.80
N VAL A 121 5.21 4.85 -0.90
CA VAL A 121 5.70 5.05 0.47
C VAL A 121 7.14 5.56 0.48
N GLN A 122 8.03 4.90 -0.28
CA GLN A 122 9.43 5.29 -0.35
C GLN A 122 9.60 6.72 -0.90
N ALA A 123 8.92 7.05 -2.00
CA ALA A 123 8.98 8.38 -2.60
C ALA A 123 8.50 9.47 -1.63
N LEU A 124 7.42 9.19 -0.88
CA LEU A 124 6.89 10.14 0.09
C LEU A 124 7.87 10.38 1.25
N GLN A 125 8.49 9.33 1.75
CA GLN A 125 9.42 9.42 2.87
C GLN A 125 10.75 10.09 2.52
N VAL A 126 11.24 9.89 1.29
CA VAL A 126 12.57 10.38 0.88
C VAL A 126 12.48 11.74 0.18
N GLU A 127 11.45 11.96 -0.63
CA GLU A 127 11.40 13.07 -1.60
C GLU A 127 10.12 13.90 -1.51
N GLY A 128 9.14 13.46 -0.73
CA GLY A 128 7.90 14.18 -0.46
C GLY A 128 6.81 14.05 -1.53
N GLU A 129 5.76 14.85 -1.39
CA GLU A 129 4.50 14.72 -2.14
C GLU A 129 4.67 14.95 -3.65
N SER A 130 5.54 15.87 -4.05
CA SER A 130 5.82 16.16 -5.46
C SER A 130 6.44 14.96 -6.19
N ALA A 131 7.51 14.37 -5.64
CA ALA A 131 8.13 13.18 -6.24
C ALA A 131 7.22 11.95 -6.19
N THR A 132 6.39 11.86 -5.14
CA THR A 132 5.36 10.81 -5.04
C THR A 132 4.32 10.94 -6.14
N ALA A 133 3.96 12.16 -6.55
CA ALA A 133 3.07 12.40 -7.67
C ALA A 133 3.65 11.95 -9.03
N ASP A 134 4.98 11.99 -9.20
CA ASP A 134 5.63 11.44 -10.41
C ASP A 134 5.51 9.92 -10.43
N VAL A 135 5.76 9.26 -9.30
CA VAL A 135 5.54 7.80 -9.14
C VAL A 135 4.09 7.45 -9.38
N PHE A 136 3.15 8.20 -8.80
CA PHE A 136 1.72 8.02 -8.98
C PHE A 136 1.33 8.02 -10.46
N ASN A 137 1.82 8.97 -11.24
CA ASN A 137 1.56 9.03 -12.69
C ASN A 137 2.14 7.83 -13.44
N GLY A 138 3.32 7.34 -13.03
CA GLY A 138 3.95 6.16 -13.63
C GLY A 138 3.23 4.84 -13.36
N LEU A 139 2.45 4.75 -12.28
CA LEU A 139 1.75 3.52 -11.89
C LEU A 139 0.43 3.26 -12.65
N GLY A 140 -0.18 4.31 -13.21
CA GLY A 140 -1.41 4.19 -14.01
C GLY A 140 -2.53 3.43 -13.31
N ALA A 141 -2.98 2.31 -13.89
CA ALA A 141 -4.08 1.50 -13.36
C ALA A 141 -3.79 0.86 -11.99
N GLN A 142 -2.51 0.70 -11.60
CA GLN A 142 -2.12 0.08 -10.33
C GLN A 142 -2.34 0.99 -9.11
N VAL A 143 -2.59 2.29 -9.34
CA VAL A 143 -2.74 3.28 -8.26
C VAL A 143 -3.89 2.95 -7.32
N GLU A 144 -5.05 2.56 -7.86
CA GLU A 144 -6.22 2.30 -7.02
C GLU A 144 -6.02 1.04 -6.19
N SER A 145 -5.51 -0.04 -6.79
CA SER A 145 -5.16 -1.26 -6.06
C SER A 145 -4.08 -1.01 -5.00
N ALA A 146 -3.09 -0.15 -5.28
CA ALA A 146 -2.08 0.24 -4.29
C ALA A 146 -2.70 1.01 -3.12
N ARG A 147 -3.70 1.85 -3.38
CA ARG A 147 -4.44 2.58 -2.34
C ARG A 147 -5.25 1.63 -1.46
N GLU A 148 -5.98 0.69 -2.06
CA GLU A 148 -6.71 -0.36 -1.35
C GLU A 148 -5.77 -1.20 -0.48
N LEU A 149 -4.62 -1.60 -1.03
CA LEU A 149 -3.59 -2.31 -0.29
C LEU A 149 -3.04 -1.48 0.88
N CYS A 150 -2.88 -0.16 0.71
CA CYS A 150 -2.41 0.74 1.77
C CYS A 150 -3.35 0.71 2.98
N TYR A 151 -4.65 0.83 2.74
CA TYR A 151 -5.65 0.75 3.80
C TYR A 151 -5.62 -0.60 4.51
N ARG A 152 -5.53 -1.70 3.74
CA ARG A 152 -5.44 -3.05 4.29
C ARG A 152 -4.22 -3.23 5.20
N LEU A 153 -3.06 -2.77 4.76
CA LEU A 153 -1.82 -2.87 5.54
C LEU A 153 -1.87 -2.00 6.79
N TYR A 154 -2.44 -0.79 6.70
CA TYR A 154 -2.66 0.06 7.87
C TYR A 154 -3.55 -0.63 8.91
N SER A 155 -4.73 -1.13 8.50
CA SER A 155 -5.63 -1.85 9.40
C SER A 155 -4.98 -3.10 10.01
N LEU A 156 -4.21 -3.86 9.21
CA LEU A 156 -3.48 -5.02 9.70
C LEU A 156 -2.44 -4.62 10.77
N CYS A 157 -1.69 -3.54 10.54
CA CYS A 157 -0.73 -3.03 11.52
C CYS A 157 -1.42 -2.61 12.83
N GLU A 158 -2.57 -1.94 12.75
CA GLU A 158 -3.37 -1.58 13.93
C GLU A 158 -3.82 -2.82 14.71
N ARG A 159 -4.36 -3.83 14.02
CA ARG A 159 -4.80 -5.10 14.65
C ARG A 159 -3.64 -5.84 15.32
N LYS A 160 -2.46 -5.84 14.70
CA LYS A 160 -1.24 -6.48 15.25
C LYS A 160 -0.45 -5.59 16.21
N LYS A 161 -0.90 -4.36 16.47
CA LYS A 161 -0.21 -3.35 17.31
C LYS A 161 1.21 -3.05 16.85
N ARG A 162 1.42 -2.92 15.54
CA ARG A 162 2.72 -2.63 14.91
C ARG A 162 2.82 -1.16 14.50
N ASP A 163 2.85 -0.28 15.49
CA ASP A 163 2.79 1.18 15.29
C ASP A 163 3.88 1.71 14.35
N ALA A 164 5.11 1.16 14.44
CA ALA A 164 6.22 1.58 13.58
C ALA A 164 5.97 1.25 12.10
N GLU A 165 5.32 0.13 11.81
CA GLU A 165 4.96 -0.29 10.46
C GLU A 165 3.69 0.41 9.95
N ALA A 166 2.80 0.85 10.84
CA ALA A 166 1.60 1.59 10.47
C ALA A 166 1.88 3.03 9.99
N ARG A 167 2.91 3.68 10.55
CA ARG A 167 3.23 5.11 10.31
C ARG A 167 3.33 5.47 8.82
N PRO A 168 4.10 4.76 7.98
CA PRO A 168 4.25 5.12 6.57
C PRO A 168 2.93 5.04 5.78
N TYR A 169 2.08 4.05 6.09
CA TYR A 169 0.77 3.92 5.44
C TYR A 169 -0.18 5.04 5.85
N ASN A 170 -0.21 5.39 7.15
CA ASN A 170 -1.01 6.52 7.63
C ASN A 170 -0.59 7.85 6.98
N GLU A 171 0.71 8.07 6.84
CA GLU A 171 1.25 9.25 6.18
C GLU A 171 0.85 9.30 4.70
N LEU A 172 0.98 8.19 3.97
CA LEU A 172 0.57 8.10 2.58
C LEU A 172 -0.94 8.35 2.40
N VAL A 173 -1.79 7.78 3.25
CA VAL A 173 -3.24 8.02 3.24
C VAL A 173 -3.56 9.50 3.47
N ARG A 174 -2.86 10.15 4.40
CA ARG A 174 -3.05 11.57 4.72
C ARG A 174 -2.65 12.48 3.55
N SER A 175 -1.52 12.20 2.91
CA SER A 175 -1.00 12.98 1.78
C SER A 175 -1.65 12.65 0.44
N TRP A 176 -2.45 11.57 0.37
CA TRP A 176 -3.09 11.11 -0.87
C TRP A 176 -3.86 12.19 -1.66
N PRO A 177 -4.69 13.05 -1.04
CA PRO A 177 -5.42 14.09 -1.79
C PRO A 177 -4.49 15.09 -2.48
N GLU A 178 -3.39 15.44 -1.84
CA GLU A 178 -2.41 16.38 -2.37
C GLU A 178 -1.55 15.74 -3.46
N ILE A 179 -1.15 14.47 -3.27
CA ILE A 179 -0.48 13.68 -4.31
C ILE A 179 -1.33 13.62 -5.58
N VAL A 180 -2.64 13.36 -5.46
CA VAL A 180 -3.57 13.35 -6.61
C VAL A 180 -3.67 14.73 -7.27
N ARG A 181 -3.69 15.81 -6.49
CA ARG A 181 -3.74 17.18 -7.02
C ARG A 181 -2.48 17.49 -7.83
N LEU A 182 -1.30 17.20 -7.28
CA LEU A 182 0.00 17.40 -7.90
C LEU A 182 0.17 16.51 -9.14
N ALA A 183 -0.26 15.25 -9.07
CA ALA A 183 -0.20 14.32 -10.19
C ALA A 183 -0.96 14.85 -11.41
N ARG A 184 -2.18 15.35 -11.18
CA ARG A 184 -3.01 15.99 -12.22
C ARG A 184 -2.40 17.28 -12.76
N GLU A 185 -1.81 18.10 -11.89
CA GLU A 185 -1.13 19.34 -12.29
C GLU A 185 0.04 19.03 -13.22
N LYS A 186 0.88 18.06 -12.85
CA LYS A 186 2.03 17.63 -13.66
C LYS A 186 1.63 17.00 -14.99
N SER A 187 0.65 16.11 -15.01
CA SER A 187 0.16 15.55 -16.28
C SER A 187 -0.36 16.63 -17.22
N ARG A 188 -1.02 17.68 -16.70
CA ARG A 188 -1.48 18.80 -17.53
C ARG A 188 -0.33 19.62 -18.12
N VAL A 189 0.78 19.77 -17.39
CA VAL A 189 1.98 20.46 -17.89
C VAL A 189 2.63 19.65 -19.01
N ASP A 190 2.73 18.33 -18.88
CA ASP A 190 3.26 17.46 -19.94
C ASP A 190 2.45 17.56 -21.24
N PHE A 191 1.12 17.69 -21.16
CA PHE A 191 0.26 17.88 -22.34
C PHE A 191 0.24 19.31 -22.89
N ALA A 192 0.66 20.31 -22.10
CA ALA A 192 0.67 21.72 -22.51
C ALA A 192 2.00 22.17 -23.13
N GLN A 193 2.99 21.27 -23.23
CA GLN A 193 4.19 21.45 -24.04
C GLN A 193 3.98 20.73 -25.38
N PRO A 194 3.34 21.35 -26.41
CA PRO A 194 3.45 20.80 -27.75
C PRO A 194 4.92 20.83 -28.17
N SER A 195 5.33 19.79 -28.87
CA SER A 195 6.64 19.65 -29.50
C SER A 195 6.94 20.82 -30.43
N ASP A 196 7.55 21.88 -29.91
CA ASP A 196 8.20 22.93 -30.68
C ASP A 196 9.57 22.41 -31.18
N THR A 197 9.51 21.46 -32.10
CA THR A 197 10.58 20.93 -32.98
C THR A 197 9.86 19.96 -33.92
N GLU A 198 9.79 20.11 -35.25
CA GLU A 198 10.53 20.87 -36.27
C GLU A 198 9.55 21.43 -37.33
#